data_AF-A0A394DBE4-F1
#
_entry.id   AF-A0A394DBE4-F1
#
_cell.length_a   1.000
_cell.length_b   1.000
_cell.length_c   1.000
_cell.angle_alpha   90.00
_cell.angle_beta   90.00
_cell.angle_gamma   90.00
#
_symmetry.space_group_name_H-M   'P 1'
#
loop_
_entity.id
_entity.type
_entity.pdbx_description
1 polymer ?
#
loop_
_entity_poly.entity_id
_entity_poly.type
_entity_poly.pdbx_seq_one_letter_code
_entity_poly.pdbx_strand_id
1 'polypeptide(L)'
;MEEETQYCCISHEFSRVATANPNKIAVIHASGVAHLSKHLRQNSPSLNFNRDITTLLEKRVESLSPPLYNGDSSFTYSLLLNAVISLSCRLRSILLGADDPHLIGNKRPGLEFKSWKDRIHA
;
A
#
# COMPACT_ATOMS: atom_id res chain seq x y z
N MET A 1 33.38 -10.43 -13.00
CA MET A 1 32.91 -11.42 -12.03
C MET A 1 32.02 -10.64 -11.08
N GLU A 2 30.73 -10.58 -11.36
CA GLU A 2 29.77 -9.94 -10.46
C GLU A 2 29.52 -10.94 -9.35
N GLU A 3 30.00 -10.63 -8.13
CA GLU A 3 29.56 -11.36 -6.95
C GLU A 3 28.05 -11.16 -6.83
N GLU A 4 27.27 -12.21 -7.05
CA GLU A 4 25.87 -12.25 -6.64
C GLU A 4 25.85 -12.11 -5.12
N THR A 5 25.76 -10.87 -4.64
CA THR A 5 25.49 -10.56 -3.24
C THR A 5 24.20 -11.28 -2.86
N GLN A 6 24.32 -12.40 -2.16
CA GLN A 6 23.17 -13.19 -1.74
C GLN A 6 22.53 -12.48 -0.56
N TYR A 7 21.31 -11.97 -0.74
CA TYR A 7 20.59 -11.26 0.31
C TYR A 7 20.05 -12.24 1.34
N CYS A 8 20.22 -11.93 2.62
CA CYS A 8 19.82 -12.84 3.69
C CYS A 8 18.28 -12.95 3.87
N CYS A 9 17.49 -12.04 3.27
CA CYS A 9 16.03 -12.13 3.24
C CYS A 9 15.41 -11.20 2.18
N ILE A 10 14.12 -11.43 1.90
CA ILE A 10 13.31 -10.59 0.99
C ILE A 10 13.29 -9.12 1.40
N SER A 11 13.33 -8.81 2.70
CA SER A 11 13.32 -7.43 3.19
C SER A 11 14.59 -6.67 2.83
N HIS A 12 15.75 -7.32 2.89
CA HIS A 12 17.01 -6.69 2.47
C HIS A 12 17.07 -6.50 0.96
N GLU A 13 16.61 -7.48 0.20
CA GLU A 13 16.54 -7.36 -1.25
C GLU A 13 15.59 -6.23 -1.68
N PHE A 14 14.40 -6.17 -1.08
CA PHE A 14 13.44 -5.09 -1.30
C PHE A 14 14.04 -3.72 -0.93
N SER A 15 14.63 -3.60 0.26
CA SER A 15 15.22 -2.36 0.74
C SER A 15 16.31 -1.85 -0.21
N ARG A 16 17.18 -2.74 -0.70
CA ARG A 16 18.20 -2.41 -1.70
C ARG A 16 17.58 -1.87 -2.98
N VAL A 17 16.69 -2.63 -3.60
CA VAL A 17 16.08 -2.26 -4.89
C VAL A 17 15.30 -0.95 -4.76
N ALA A 18 14.55 -0.79 -3.67
CA ALA A 18 13.77 0.41 -3.42
C ALA A 18 14.64 1.66 -3.20
N THR A 19 15.74 1.51 -2.44
CA THR A 19 16.69 2.60 -2.19
C THR A 19 17.44 3.00 -3.45
N ALA A 20 17.78 2.04 -4.32
CA ALA A 20 18.46 2.30 -5.59
C ALA A 20 17.55 2.94 -6.65
N ASN A 21 16.22 2.79 -6.54
CA ASN A 21 15.26 3.23 -7.55
C ASN A 21 14.11 4.08 -6.97
N PRO A 22 14.39 5.14 -6.17
CA PRO A 22 13.39 5.78 -5.31
C PRO A 22 12.22 6.42 -6.06
N ASN A 23 12.43 6.86 -7.30
CA ASN A 23 11.43 7.54 -8.13
C ASN A 23 10.68 6.60 -9.10
N LYS A 24 11.09 5.33 -9.18
CA LYS A 24 10.43 4.36 -10.07
C LYS A 24 9.10 3.93 -9.45
N ILE A 25 8.07 3.85 -10.29
CA ILE A 25 6.75 3.37 -9.88
C ILE A 25 6.88 1.90 -9.48
N ALA A 26 6.46 1.58 -8.26
CA ALA A 26 6.48 0.23 -7.69
C ALA A 26 5.07 -0.38 -7.67
N VAL A 27 4.04 0.44 -7.47
CA VAL A 27 2.64 -0.01 -7.36
C VAL A 27 1.75 0.94 -8.14
N ILE A 28 0.79 0.38 -8.87
CA ILE A 28 -0.34 1.10 -9.48
C ILE A 28 -1.62 0.57 -8.83
N HIS A 29 -2.37 1.47 -8.21
CA HIS A 29 -3.71 1.19 -7.71
C HIS A 29 -4.72 1.60 -8.79
N ALA A 30 -5.36 0.59 -9.40
CA ALA A 30 -6.27 0.74 -10.53
C ALA A 30 -7.66 1.28 -10.09
N SER A 31 -7.69 2.47 -9.47
CA SER A 31 -8.91 3.12 -9.00
C SER A 31 -9.68 3.86 -10.11
N GLY A 32 -9.09 4.04 -11.29
CA GLY A 32 -9.67 4.84 -12.37
C GLY A 32 -11.04 4.33 -12.83
N VAL A 33 -11.24 3.02 -12.90
CA VAL A 33 -12.50 2.40 -13.37
C VAL A 33 -13.66 2.68 -12.40
N ALA A 34 -13.39 2.67 -11.09
CA ALA A 34 -14.41 2.97 -10.07
C ALA A 34 -14.84 4.44 -10.14
N HIS A 35 -13.91 5.37 -10.37
CA HIS A 35 -14.21 6.79 -10.48
C HIS A 35 -14.97 7.15 -11.77
N LEU A 36 -14.59 6.54 -12.90
CA LEU A 36 -15.29 6.72 -14.18
C LEU A 36 -16.71 6.18 -14.12
N SER A 37 -16.93 4.99 -13.53
CA SER A 37 -18.28 4.42 -13.41
C SER A 37 -19.23 5.30 -12.59
N LYS A 38 -18.74 5.96 -11.54
CA LYS A 38 -19.51 6.88 -10.71
C LYS A 38 -19.84 8.19 -11.45
N HIS A 39 -18.86 8.76 -12.15
CA HIS A 39 -19.03 9.99 -12.92
C HIS A 39 -20.02 9.81 -14.09
N LEU A 40 -19.93 8.70 -14.81
CA LEU A 40 -20.83 8.40 -15.92
C LEU A 40 -22.27 8.14 -15.47
N ARG A 41 -22.46 7.42 -14.35
CA ARG A 41 -23.80 7.20 -13.76
C ARG A 41 -24.48 8.50 -13.31
N GLN A 42 -23.71 9.53 -12.96
CA GLN A 42 -24.24 10.81 -12.49
C GLN A 42 -24.55 11.79 -13.63
N ASN A 43 -23.83 11.70 -14.76
CA ASN A 43 -23.84 12.76 -15.78
C ASN A 43 -24.47 12.36 -17.13
N SER A 44 -24.78 11.09 -17.40
CA SER A 44 -25.48 10.71 -18.64
C SER A 44 -26.20 9.35 -18.53
N PRO A 45 -27.54 9.31 -18.52
CA PRO A 45 -28.29 8.06 -18.55
C PRO A 45 -28.28 7.37 -19.93
N SER A 46 -27.84 8.04 -21.01
CA SER A 46 -27.97 7.56 -22.39
C SER A 46 -26.63 7.30 -23.11
N LEU A 47 -25.53 7.19 -22.36
CA LEU A 47 -24.21 7.01 -22.96
C LEU A 47 -23.98 5.58 -23.46
N ASN A 48 -23.43 5.43 -24.66
CA ASN A 48 -22.94 4.14 -25.13
C ASN A 48 -21.62 3.81 -24.42
N PHE A 49 -21.75 3.20 -23.24
CA PHE A 49 -20.66 2.89 -22.28
C PHE A 49 -19.36 2.39 -22.94
N ASN A 50 -19.45 1.57 -23.99
CA ASN A 50 -18.27 0.99 -24.62
C ASN A 50 -17.43 1.99 -25.43
N ARG A 51 -18.06 2.99 -26.07
CA ARG A 51 -17.40 3.90 -27.01
C ARG A 51 -16.71 5.07 -26.32
N ASP A 52 -17.30 5.56 -25.23
CA ASP A 52 -16.78 6.72 -24.51
C ASP A 52 -15.76 6.33 -23.43
N ILE A 53 -15.79 5.08 -22.94
CA ILE A 53 -14.72 4.56 -22.10
C ILE A 53 -13.45 4.33 -22.92
N THR A 54 -13.55 3.77 -24.13
CA THR A 54 -12.38 3.53 -24.99
C THR A 54 -11.65 4.82 -25.35
N THR A 55 -12.38 5.88 -25.72
CA THR A 55 -11.78 7.20 -26.03
C THR A 55 -11.14 7.89 -24.81
N LEU A 56 -11.68 7.70 -23.61
CA LEU A 56 -11.06 8.22 -22.37
C LEU A 56 -9.81 7.42 -21.94
N LEU A 57 -9.78 6.11 -22.22
CA LEU A 57 -8.61 5.25 -21.97
C LEU A 57 -7.49 5.46 -23.00
N GLU A 58 -7.82 5.92 -24.21
CA GLU A 58 -6.87 6.21 -25.30
C GLU A 58 -6.03 7.48 -25.08
N LYS A 59 -6.45 8.40 -24.20
CA LYS A 59 -5.65 9.58 -23.79
C LYS A 59 -4.51 9.19 -22.83
N ARG A 60 -3.75 8.16 -23.20
CA ARG A 60 -2.62 7.62 -22.44
C ARG A 60 -1.37 8.49 -22.58
N VAL A 61 -0.54 8.43 -21.55
CA VAL A 61 0.89 8.75 -21.64
C VAL A 61 1.59 7.50 -22.18
N GLU A 62 2.18 7.58 -23.37
CA GLU A 62 2.72 6.45 -24.15
C GLU A 62 3.86 5.65 -23.48
N SER A 63 4.43 6.11 -22.36
CA SER A 63 5.73 5.60 -21.88
C SER A 63 5.71 4.83 -20.55
N LEU A 64 4.56 4.46 -19.99
CA LEU A 64 4.50 3.66 -18.76
C LEU A 64 3.97 2.25 -19.08
N SER A 65 4.84 1.24 -18.95
CA SER A 65 4.44 -0.16 -18.91
C SER A 65 4.53 -0.65 -17.45
N PRO A 66 3.42 -0.98 -16.78
CA PRO A 66 2.04 -1.00 -17.28
C PRO A 66 1.41 0.41 -17.39
N PRO A 67 0.43 0.58 -18.28
CA PRO A 67 -0.20 1.88 -18.55
C PRO A 67 -0.92 2.41 -17.31
N LEU A 68 -0.65 3.68 -16.98
CA LEU A 68 -1.36 4.42 -15.95
C LEU A 68 -2.65 5.01 -16.55
N TYR A 69 -3.82 4.64 -16.03
CA TYR A 69 -5.08 5.22 -16.49
C TYR A 69 -5.46 6.47 -15.69
N ASN A 70 -6.28 7.33 -16.30
CA ASN A 70 -6.79 8.50 -15.61
C ASN A 70 -7.62 8.09 -14.38
N GLY A 71 -7.27 8.60 -13.21
CA GLY A 71 -7.86 8.22 -11.92
C GLY A 71 -7.17 7.05 -11.21
N ASP A 72 -6.14 6.45 -11.79
CA ASP A 72 -5.26 5.53 -11.06
C ASP A 72 -4.31 6.31 -10.15
N SER A 73 -3.98 5.70 -9.01
CA SER A 73 -2.91 6.20 -8.15
C SER A 73 -1.64 5.40 -8.39
N SER A 74 -0.50 6.06 -8.50
CA SER A 74 0.80 5.40 -8.54
C SER A 74 1.61 5.72 -7.31
N PHE A 75 2.38 4.73 -6.85
CA PHE A 75 3.27 4.86 -5.70
C PHE A 75 4.67 4.46 -6.11
N THR A 76 5.64 5.29 -5.77
CA THR A 76 7.06 5.06 -6.03
C THR A 76 7.66 4.11 -4.99
N TYR A 77 8.85 3.56 -5.29
CA TYR A 77 9.61 2.78 -4.31
C TYR A 77 9.91 3.56 -3.02
N SER A 78 10.20 4.86 -3.10
CA SER A 78 10.44 5.68 -1.90
C SER A 78 9.22 5.77 -0.98
N LEU A 79 8.02 5.98 -1.54
CA LEU A 79 6.78 5.97 -0.78
C LEU A 79 6.51 4.60 -0.14
N LEU A 80 6.71 3.53 -0.92
CA LEU A 80 6.49 2.16 -0.44
C LEU A 80 7.49 1.79 0.68
N LEU A 81 8.76 2.12 0.52
CA LEU A 81 9.81 1.89 1.51
C LEU A 81 9.51 2.63 2.81
N ASN A 82 9.15 3.91 2.74
CA ASN A 82 8.77 4.70 3.92
C ASN A 82 7.54 4.11 4.63
N ALA A 83 6.55 3.63 3.88
CA ALA A 83 5.38 2.98 4.46
C ALA A 83 5.75 1.69 5.22
N VAL A 84 6.60 0.84 4.63
CA VAL A 84 7.09 -0.40 5.25
C VAL A 84 7.91 -0.11 6.51
N ILE A 85 8.83 0.86 6.45
CA ILE A 85 9.64 1.27 7.62
C ILE A 85 8.74 1.81 8.72
N SER A 86 7.84 2.75 8.39
CA SER A 86 6.89 3.34 9.35
C SER A 86 6.05 2.28 10.05
N LEU A 87 5.45 1.35 9.28
CA LEU A 87 4.66 0.25 9.84
C LEU A 87 5.52 -0.66 10.73
N SER A 88 6.71 -1.03 10.28
CA SER A 88 7.62 -1.90 11.03
C SER A 88 8.07 -1.25 12.35
N CYS A 89 8.40 0.05 12.33
CA CYS A 89 8.74 0.83 13.52
C CYS A 89 7.56 0.92 14.51
N ARG A 90 6.35 1.15 14.00
CA ARG A 90 5.14 1.18 14.83
C ARG A 90 4.87 -0.17 15.48
N LEU A 91 4.88 -1.26 14.71
CA LEU A 91 4.69 -2.62 15.23
C LEU A 91 5.75 -2.97 16.28
N ARG A 92 7.02 -2.66 16.03
CA ARG A 92 8.09 -2.86 17.01
C ARG A 92 7.83 -2.07 18.29
N SER A 93 7.42 -0.82 18.18
CA SER A 93 7.14 0.04 19.35
C SER A 93 6.00 -0.54 20.19
N ILE A 94 4.92 -0.99 19.55
CA ILE A 94 3.78 -1.67 20.20
C ILE A 94 4.25 -2.94 20.93
N LEU A 95 5.07 -3.77 20.28
CA LEU A 95 5.58 -5.01 20.87
C LEU A 95 6.53 -4.76 22.07
N LEU A 96 7.15 -3.58 22.13
CA LEU A 96 7.96 -3.13 23.26
C LEU A 96 7.14 -2.44 24.36
N GLY A 97 5.80 -2.41 24.22
CA GLY A 97 4.89 -1.85 25.22
C GLY A 97 4.59 -0.36 25.06
N ALA A 98 4.86 0.24 23.90
CA ALA A 98 4.44 1.61 23.63
C ALA A 98 2.92 1.69 23.45
N ASP A 99 2.31 2.75 23.97
CA ASP A 99 0.90 3.08 23.71
C ASP A 99 0.76 3.62 22.28
N ASP A 100 0.07 2.90 21.40
CA ASP A 100 -0.36 3.41 20.09
C ASP A 100 -1.87 3.71 20.14
N PRO A 101 -2.30 4.97 19.90
CA PRO A 101 -3.69 5.40 20.02
C PRO A 101 -4.62 4.78 18.97
N HIS A 102 -4.06 4.19 17.91
CA HIS A 102 -4.77 3.51 16.83
C HIS A 102 -4.77 1.98 16.98
N LEU A 103 -4.21 1.45 18.07
CA LEU A 103 -4.43 0.05 18.41
C LEU A 103 -5.91 -0.17 18.62
N ILE A 104 -6.49 -1.05 17.80
CA ILE A 104 -7.79 -1.65 18.05
C ILE A 104 -7.59 -2.66 19.19
N GLY A 105 -7.31 -2.14 20.37
CA GLY A 105 -7.36 -2.89 21.61
C GLY A 105 -8.81 -3.03 22.02
N ASN A 106 -9.16 -4.18 22.59
CA ASN A 106 -10.29 -4.24 23.50
C ASN A 106 -9.96 -3.31 24.68
N LYS A 107 -10.27 -2.02 24.58
CA LYS A 107 -10.33 -1.12 25.72
C LYS A 107 -11.45 -1.63 26.61
N ARG A 108 -11.20 -2.67 27.40
CA ARG A 108 -11.99 -2.93 28.60
C ARG A 108 -11.57 -1.85 29.59
N PRO A 109 -12.47 -0.95 30.00
CA PRO A 109 -12.16 -0.07 31.10
C PRO A 109 -12.01 -0.96 32.35
N GLY A 110 -10.79 -1.03 32.90
CA GLY A 110 -10.58 -1.50 34.27
C GLY A 110 -10.30 -3.00 34.49
N LEU A 111 -9.41 -3.63 33.72
CA LEU A 111 -8.75 -4.86 34.18
C LEU A 111 -7.25 -4.72 33.98
N GLU A 112 -6.53 -4.58 35.09
CA GLU A 112 -5.08 -4.68 35.16
C GLU A 112 -4.59 -5.91 34.38
N PHE A 113 -3.59 -5.70 33.51
CA PHE A 113 -2.93 -6.78 32.81
C PHE A 113 -2.20 -7.67 33.82
N LYS A 114 -2.81 -8.78 34.21
CA LYS A 114 -2.07 -9.88 34.83
C LYS A 114 -1.19 -10.53 33.77
N SER A 115 0.09 -10.60 34.13
CA SER A 115 1.19 -11.15 33.35
C SER A 115 0.82 -12.49 32.74
N TRP A 116 1.31 -12.76 31.51
CA TRP A 116 1.14 -14.05 30.82
C TRP A 116 1.55 -15.25 31.70
N LYS A 117 2.44 -15.04 32.68
CA LYS A 117 2.87 -16.05 33.65
C LYS A 117 1.74 -16.59 34.54
N ASP A 118 0.65 -15.84 34.73
CA ASP A 118 -0.41 -16.20 35.67
C ASP A 118 -1.45 -17.17 35.09
N ARG A 119 -1.34 -17.55 33.81
CA ARG A 119 -2.33 -18.39 33.10
C ARG A 119 -1.96 -19.87 32.96
N ILE A 120 -0.81 -20.32 33.48
CA ILE A 120 -0.33 -21.70 33.25
C ILE A 120 -0.67 -22.69 34.40
N HIS A 121 -1.35 -22.26 35.46
CA HIS A 121 -1.68 -23.14 36.61
C HIS A 121 -3.12 -23.06 37.11
N ALA A 122 -4.11 -23.00 36.22
CA ALA A 122 -5.52 -23.16 36.61
C ALA A 122 -6.19 -24.27 35.79
#